data_AF-A0A9E3TZR0-F1
#
_entry.id   AF-A0A9E3TZR0-F1
#
_cell.length_a   1.000
_cell.length_b   1.000
_cell.length_c   1.000
_cell.angle_alpha   90.00
_cell.angle_beta   90.00
_cell.angle_gamma   90.00
#
_symmetry.space_group_name_H-M   'P 1'
#
loop_
_entity.id
_entity.type
_entity.pdbx_description
1 polymer ?
#
loop_
_entity_poly.entity_id
_entity_poly.type
_entity_poly.pdbx_seq_one_letter_code
_entity_poly.pdbx_strand_id
1 'polypeptide(L)' 'MNHAPGSQSAAPIIEAAGLSLTLRGQAVLSDIDFAVQPGETVALIGESGCGKTV' A
#
# COMPACT_ATOMS: atom_id res chain seq x y z
N MET A 1 -23.77 17.42 -18.74
CA MET A 1 -22.38 17.76 -19.12
C MET A 1 -21.49 16.92 -18.23
N ASN A 2 -21.06 15.75 -18.73
CA ASN A 2 -20.33 14.76 -17.94
C ASN A 2 -18.85 15.12 -17.95
N HIS A 3 -18.26 15.33 -16.78
CA HIS A 3 -16.81 15.43 -16.63
C HIS A 3 -16.22 14.02 -16.67
N ALA A 4 -15.52 13.67 -17.75
CA ALA A 4 -14.55 12.58 -17.72
C ALA A 4 -13.31 13.10 -16.97
N PRO A 5 -12.90 12.48 -15.84
CA PRO A 5 -11.65 12.87 -15.21
C PRO A 5 -10.49 12.53 -16.15
N GLY A 6 -9.64 13.52 -16.38
CA GLY A 6 -8.52 13.45 -17.31
C GLY A 6 -7.59 12.27 -17.02
N SER A 7 -7.27 11.54 -18.08
CA SER A 7 -6.26 10.49 -18.15
C SER A 7 -4.85 11.09 -17.97
N GLN A 8 -4.48 11.34 -16.73
CA GLN A 8 -3.09 11.49 -16.31
C GLN A 8 -2.91 10.63 -15.07
N SER A 9 -2.79 9.32 -15.28
CA SER A 9 -2.27 8.38 -14.29
C SER A 9 -0.80 8.73 -14.09
N ALA A 10 -0.54 9.71 -13.22
CA ALA A 10 0.79 9.91 -12.69
C ALA A 10 1.24 8.59 -12.06
N ALA A 11 2.50 8.22 -12.26
CA ALA A 11 3.03 7.00 -11.67
C ALA A 11 2.83 7.04 -10.14
N PRO A 12 2.53 5.89 -9.51
CA PRO A 12 2.44 5.83 -8.06
C PRO A 12 3.72 6.37 -7.44
N ILE A 13 3.58 7.16 -6.38
CA ILE A 13 4.71 7.72 -5.62
C ILE A 13 5.23 6.72 -4.59
N ILE A 14 4.41 5.75 -4.22
CA ILE A 14 4.75 4.59 -3.40
C ILE A 14 4.14 3.37 -4.07
N GLU A 15 4.93 2.31 -4.24
CA GLU A 15 4.48 1.04 -4.80
C GLU A 15 5.19 -0.11 -4.06
N ALA A 16 4.41 -1.10 -3.66
CA ALA A 16 4.89 -2.37 -3.15
C ALA A 16 4.15 -3.49 -3.88
N ALA A 17 4.91 -4.46 -4.37
CA ALA A 17 4.39 -5.65 -5.05
C ALA A 17 5.05 -6.90 -4.45
N GLY A 18 4.24 -7.89 -4.09
CA GLY A 18 4.67 -9.15 -3.50
C GLY A 18 5.36 -9.00 -2.14
N LEU A 19 5.01 -7.98 -1.36
CA LEU A 19 5.71 -7.67 -0.11
C LEU A 19 5.45 -8.77 0.93
N SER A 20 6.52 -9.49 1.27
CA SER A 20 6.52 -10.55 2.29
C SER A 20 7.65 -10.33 3.28
N LEU A 21 7.37 -10.49 4.57
CA LEU A 21 8.34 -10.26 5.65
C LEU A 21 8.18 -11.30 6.74
N THR A 22 9.28 -11.96 7.11
CA THR A 22 9.34 -12.87 8.25
C THR A 22 10.26 -12.30 9.32
N LEU A 23 9.75 -12.15 10.53
CA LEU A 23 10.52 -11.72 11.69
C LEU A 23 10.47 -12.79 12.77
N ARG A 24 11.62 -13.16 13.32
CA ARG A 24 11.74 -14.18 14.39
C ARG A 24 11.04 -15.51 14.05
N GLY A 25 11.08 -15.90 12.79
CA GLY A 25 10.45 -17.14 12.31
C GLY A 25 8.94 -17.07 12.12
N GLN A 26 8.31 -15.91 12.31
CA GLN A 26 6.89 -15.69 12.04
C GLN A 26 6.71 -14.82 10.80
N ALA A 27 5.83 -15.23 9.89
CA ALA A 27 5.37 -14.36 8.81
C ALA A 27 4.56 -13.20 9.42
N VAL A 28 4.98 -11.97 9.10
CA VAL A 28 4.35 -10.72 9.56
C VAL A 28 3.64 -10.03 8.40
N LEU A 29 4.25 -10.06 7.21
CA LEU A 29 3.61 -9.66 5.95
C LEU A 29 3.66 -10.85 5.00
N SER A 30 2.62 -11.02 4.18
CA SER A 30 2.52 -12.14 3.25
C SER A 30 1.84 -11.67 1.97
N ASP A 31 2.64 -11.57 0.91
CA ASP A 31 2.20 -11.27 -0.45
C ASP A 31 1.27 -10.04 -0.54
N ILE A 32 1.74 -8.91 -0.01
CA ILE A 32 0.98 -7.67 0.02
C ILE A 32 1.32 -6.81 -1.21
N ASP A 33 0.28 -6.40 -1.93
CA ASP A 33 0.35 -5.42 -3.01
C ASP A 33 -0.36 -4.13 -2.60
N PHE A 34 0.31 -2.99 -2.73
CA PHE A 34 -0.33 -1.68 -2.60
C PHE A 34 0.42 -0.58 -3.37
N ALA A 35 -0.32 0.47 -3.73
CA ALA A 35 0.25 1.66 -4.35
C ALA A 35 -0.43 2.92 -3.80
N VAL A 36 0.30 4.04 -3.78
CA VAL A 36 -0.22 5.35 -3.38
C VAL A 36 -0.01 6.32 -4.53
N GLN A 37 -1.10 6.92 -5.00
CA GLN A 37 -1.08 7.92 -6.06
C GLN A 37 -0.70 9.31 -5.53
N PRO A 38 -0.19 10.22 -6.38
CA PRO A 38 0.02 11.61 -5.97
C PRO A 38 -1.27 12.24 -5.42
N GLY A 39 -1.17 12.84 -4.23
CA GLY A 39 -2.31 13.48 -3.56
C GLY A 39 -3.24 12.51 -2.82
N GLU A 40 -2.97 11.21 -2.86
CA GLU A 40 -3.72 10.21 -2.10
C GLU A 40 -3.25 10.17 -0.63
N THR A 41 -4.19 10.01 0.30
CA THR A 41 -3.90 9.77 1.72
C THR A 41 -4.40 8.37 2.07
N VAL A 42 -3.49 7.51 2.53
CA VAL A 42 -3.78 6.13 2.93
C VAL A 42 -3.59 5.98 4.43
N ALA A 43 -4.50 5.25 5.08
CA ALA A 43 -4.39 4.89 6.50
C ALA A 43 -4.04 3.42 6.64
N LEU A 44 -2.95 3.12 7.35
CA LEU A 44 -2.56 1.75 7.69
C LEU A 44 -3.13 1.40 9.07
N ILE A 45 -4.11 0.50 9.11
CA ILE A 45 -4.86 0.12 10.32
C ILE A 45 -4.75 -1.38 10.63
N GLY A 46 -5.04 -1.76 11.87
CA GLY A 46 -5.00 -3.14 12.34
C GLY A 46 -4.59 -3.27 13.81
N GLU A 47 -4.73 -4.46 14.38
CA GLU A 47 -4.38 -4.76 15.78
C GLU A 47 -2.90 -4.52 16.11
N SER A 48 -2.57 -4.27 17.38
CA SER A 48 -1.17 -4.12 17.80
C SER A 48 -0.37 -5.38 17.46
N GLY A 49 0.80 -5.22 16.85
CA GLY A 49 1.65 -6.34 16.42
C GLY A 49 1.36 -6.92 15.03
N CYS A 50 0.34 -6.46 14.30
CA CYS A 50 0.00 -7.00 12.98
C CYS A 50 0.94 -6.58 11.82
N GLY A 51 2.06 -5.91 12.10
CA GLY A 51 3.04 -5.55 11.07
C GLY A 51 2.96 -4.14 10.47
N LYS A 52 2.25 -3.19 11.09
CA LYS A 52 2.10 -1.82 10.55
C LYS A 52 3.36 -0.95 10.55
N THR A 53 4.33 -1.22 11.41
CA THR A 53 5.51 -0.35 11.65
C THR A 53 6.81 -0.93 11.09
N VAL A 54 6.79 -2.21 10.74
CA VAL A 54 7.98 -2.96 10.29
C VAL A 54 8.30 -2.71 8.83
#